data_AF-A0A947JAM6-F1
#
_entry.id   AF-A0A947JAM6-F1
#
_cell.length_a   1.000
_cell.length_b   1.000
_cell.length_c   1.000
_cell.angle_alpha   90.00
_cell.angle_beta   90.00
_cell.angle_gamma   90.00
#
_symmetry.space_group_name_H-M   'P 1'
#
loop_
_entity.id
_entity.type
_entity.pdbx_description
1 polymer ?
#
loop_
_entity_poly.entity_id
_entity_poly.type
_entity_poly.pdbx_seq_one_letter_code
_entity_poly.pdbx_strand_id
1 'polypeptide(L)'
;ETRQKFTEPPRRFSEAGLINLLEKEGIGRPSTYASIVSVIQERAYAYKDGGSLRPTLLGQMVVDFLRRHFVETVTPHFTAHLEQDLDQIEEGEMTRLEALTEFYEPFAERLQTLDQQIEEGSTSVFQVPTDATCEVCGAPMELRYWKGSHFLGCSTYPECKNTVNLPPNLPVVYGDDLVEVMEALESVAENAEPDIPCPECGHDMEMRTGRYGRYYKCTNPECGKTEPVSTGVPCPSCGEGVLVEKYSGKRRRTFYSCNRYPDCRYAVSDKPIKACPACGSGVLAEKESELRCTTRECDHTEPIEG
;
A
#
# COMPACT_ATOMS: atom_id res chain seq x y z
N GLU A 1 -19.90 10.07 -36.17
CA GLU A 1 -19.65 8.98 -35.21
C GLU A 1 -20.38 9.26 -33.91
N THR A 2 -21.22 8.35 -33.45
CA THR A 2 -21.88 8.41 -32.14
C THR A 2 -20.91 7.91 -31.08
N ARG A 3 -20.33 8.82 -30.30
CA ARG A 3 -19.52 8.48 -29.12
C ARG A 3 -20.43 7.99 -28.01
N GLN A 4 -20.25 6.73 -27.61
CA GLN A 4 -20.88 6.16 -26.43
C GLN A 4 -20.28 6.83 -25.18
N LYS A 5 -21.13 7.29 -24.25
CA LYS A 5 -20.70 7.86 -22.97
C LYS A 5 -21.15 6.92 -21.86
N PHE A 6 -20.25 6.69 -20.89
CA PHE A 6 -20.55 5.97 -19.66
C PHE A 6 -20.68 6.97 -18.51
N THR A 7 -21.41 6.59 -17.48
CA THR A 7 -21.46 7.34 -16.22
C THR A 7 -20.13 7.18 -15.50
N GLU A 8 -19.48 8.31 -15.20
CA GLU A 8 -18.27 8.31 -14.40
C GLU A 8 -18.62 8.31 -12.91
N PRO A 9 -17.84 7.63 -12.06
CA PRO A 9 -18.01 7.71 -10.62
C PRO A 9 -17.73 9.14 -10.12
N PRO A 10 -18.24 9.50 -8.93
CA PRO A 10 -17.91 10.77 -8.30
C PRO A 10 -16.41 10.98 -8.20
N ARG A 11 -15.95 12.20 -8.52
CA ARG A 11 -14.55 12.56 -8.39
C ARG A 11 -14.14 12.55 -6.93
N ARG A 12 -12.91 12.09 -6.66
CA ARG A 12 -12.30 12.20 -5.33
C ARG A 12 -12.06 13.66 -4.97
N PHE A 13 -12.02 13.92 -3.67
CA PHE A 13 -11.73 15.25 -3.17
C PHE A 13 -10.25 15.58 -3.38
N SER A 14 -9.95 16.79 -3.88
CA SER A 14 -8.66 17.41 -3.63
C SER A 14 -8.63 17.97 -2.19
N GLU A 15 -7.47 18.43 -1.73
CA GLU A 15 -7.38 19.12 -0.43
C GLU A 15 -8.33 20.32 -0.37
N ALA A 16 -8.33 21.16 -1.41
CA ALA A 16 -9.27 22.28 -1.51
C ALA A 16 -10.74 21.81 -1.60
N GLY A 17 -11.00 20.72 -2.32
CA GLY A 17 -12.35 20.15 -2.41
C GLY A 17 -12.85 19.63 -1.06
N LEU A 18 -11.97 19.03 -0.24
CA LEU A 18 -12.30 18.59 1.11
C LEU A 18 -12.54 19.79 2.03
N ILE A 19 -11.71 20.84 1.96
CA ILE A 19 -11.91 22.07 2.73
C ILE A 19 -13.25 22.72 2.42
N ASN A 20 -13.61 22.83 1.14
CA ASN A 20 -14.91 23.35 0.73
C ASN A 20 -16.08 22.52 1.26
N LEU A 21 -15.91 21.19 1.36
CA LEU A 21 -16.91 20.32 1.96
C LEU A 21 -17.01 20.56 3.48
N LEU A 22 -15.88 20.62 4.18
CA LEU A 22 -15.83 20.90 5.63
C LEU A 22 -16.53 22.23 5.95
N GLU A 23 -16.23 23.29 5.20
CA GLU A 23 -16.88 24.60 5.33
C GLU A 23 -18.40 24.50 5.11
N LYS A 24 -18.83 23.80 4.04
CA LYS A 24 -20.25 23.62 3.74
C LYS A 24 -20.99 22.84 4.84
N GLU A 25 -20.36 21.85 5.45
CA GLU A 25 -20.91 21.04 6.53
C GLU A 25 -20.76 21.71 7.91
N GLY A 26 -20.13 22.90 7.99
CA GLY A 26 -19.91 23.61 9.26
C GLY A 26 -18.84 22.99 10.16
N ILE A 27 -17.97 22.14 9.62
CA ILE A 27 -16.93 21.42 10.35
C ILE A 27 -15.62 22.19 10.25
N GLY A 28 -15.03 22.53 11.39
CA GLY A 28 -13.78 23.28 11.45
C GLY A 28 -13.93 24.77 11.13
N ARG A 29 -12.81 25.48 11.13
CA ARG A 29 -12.69 26.94 10.97
C ARG A 29 -11.50 27.28 10.04
N PRO A 30 -11.38 28.52 9.54
CA PRO A 30 -10.22 28.94 8.73
C PRO A 30 -8.86 28.64 9.40
N SER A 31 -8.82 28.62 10.74
CA SER A 31 -7.64 28.28 11.54
C SER A 31 -7.33 26.77 11.58
N THR A 32 -8.28 25.89 11.27
CA THR A 32 -8.14 24.43 11.43
C THR A 32 -8.18 23.66 10.10
N TYR A 33 -8.67 24.23 9.00
CA TYR A 33 -8.75 23.51 7.72
C TYR A 33 -7.43 22.90 7.25
N ALA A 34 -6.34 23.68 7.28
CA ALA A 34 -5.04 23.19 6.88
C ALA A 34 -4.52 22.09 7.82
N SER A 35 -4.75 22.22 9.13
CA SER A 35 -4.29 21.23 10.11
C SER A 35 -5.09 19.93 10.03
N ILE A 36 -6.41 19.99 9.80
CA ILE A 36 -7.25 18.80 9.57
C ILE A 36 -6.69 17.99 8.39
N VAL A 37 -6.46 18.64 7.25
CA VAL A 37 -5.94 17.99 6.04
C VAL A 37 -4.52 17.44 6.26
N SER A 38 -3.68 18.12 7.04
CA SER A 38 -2.33 17.64 7.37
C SER A 38 -2.38 16.41 8.28
N VAL A 39 -3.17 16.47 9.36
CA VAL A 39 -3.22 15.42 10.39
C VAL A 39 -3.73 14.10 9.84
N ILE A 40 -4.75 14.09 8.98
CA ILE A 40 -5.25 12.85 8.39
C ILE A 40 -4.22 12.18 7.46
N GLN A 41 -3.30 12.97 6.88
CA GLN A 41 -2.21 12.46 6.06
C GLN A 41 -1.03 11.99 6.90
N GLU A 42 -0.62 12.79 7.89
CA GLU A 42 0.47 12.44 8.83
C GLU A 42 0.18 11.16 9.62
N ARG A 43 -1.10 10.94 9.99
CA ARG A 43 -1.55 9.72 10.66
C ARG A 43 -1.83 8.56 9.70
N ALA A 44 -1.57 8.73 8.40
CA ALA A 44 -1.78 7.73 7.37
C ALA A 44 -3.22 7.20 7.29
N TYR A 45 -4.23 8.06 7.55
CA TYR A 45 -5.65 7.73 7.28
C TYR A 45 -6.04 8.04 5.84
N ALA A 46 -5.37 9.02 5.24
CA ALA A 46 -5.48 9.33 3.82
C ALA A 46 -4.10 9.65 3.24
N TYR A 47 -3.96 9.56 1.93
CA TYR A 47 -2.76 9.98 1.21
C TYR A 47 -3.15 10.69 -0.08
N LYS A 48 -2.22 11.48 -0.61
CA LYS A 48 -2.39 12.20 -1.85
C LYS A 48 -1.91 11.36 -3.03
N ASP A 49 -2.76 11.16 -4.01
CA ASP A 49 -2.42 10.55 -5.29
C ASP A 49 -3.04 11.32 -6.46
N GLY A 50 -2.23 11.67 -7.45
CA GLY A 50 -2.69 12.45 -8.61
C GLY A 50 -3.40 13.75 -8.25
N GLY A 51 -3.04 14.38 -7.12
CA GLY A 51 -3.67 15.61 -6.62
C GLY A 51 -5.02 15.41 -5.89
N SER A 52 -5.49 14.16 -5.74
CA SER A 52 -6.69 13.81 -4.98
C SER A 52 -6.31 13.07 -3.70
N LEU A 53 -7.16 13.18 -2.68
CA LEU A 53 -7.04 12.41 -1.45
C LEU A 53 -7.67 11.03 -1.66
N ARG A 54 -6.97 10.01 -1.17
CA ARG A 54 -7.44 8.62 -1.12
C ARG A 54 -7.38 8.12 0.31
N PRO A 55 -8.42 7.43 0.80
CA PRO A 55 -8.35 6.80 2.10
C PRO A 55 -7.37 5.63 2.07
N THR A 56 -6.68 5.39 3.18
CA THR A 56 -5.91 4.16 3.39
C THR A 56 -6.82 3.06 3.95
N LEU A 57 -6.32 1.83 4.00
CA LEU A 57 -7.01 0.74 4.72
C LEU A 57 -7.22 1.08 6.19
N LEU A 58 -6.17 1.58 6.85
CA LEU A 58 -6.25 2.01 8.25
C LEU A 58 -7.32 3.09 8.44
N GLY A 59 -7.37 4.09 7.55
CA GLY A 59 -8.37 5.15 7.60
C GLY A 59 -9.80 4.60 7.50
N GLN A 60 -10.03 3.65 6.60
CA GLN A 60 -11.34 3.01 6.43
C GLN A 60 -11.72 2.18 7.67
N MET A 61 -10.80 1.38 8.20
CA MET A 61 -11.01 0.61 9.44
C MET A 61 -11.32 1.50 10.65
N VAL A 62 -10.65 2.65 10.75
CA VAL A 62 -10.91 3.62 11.83
C VAL A 62 -12.29 4.23 11.68
N VAL A 63 -12.66 4.66 10.47
CA VAL A 63 -13.98 5.25 10.22
C VAL A 63 -15.10 4.24 10.47
N ASP A 64 -14.94 2.99 10.01
CA ASP A 64 -15.90 1.91 10.25
C ASP A 64 -16.09 1.63 11.74
N PHE A 65 -14.99 1.46 12.48
CA PHE A 65 -15.03 1.27 13.93
C PHE A 65 -15.73 2.42 14.65
N LEU A 66 -15.37 3.66 14.32
CA LEU A 66 -15.98 4.85 14.92
C LEU A 66 -17.47 4.96 14.59
N ARG A 67 -17.89 4.63 13.36
CA ARG A 67 -19.29 4.63 12.97
C ARG A 67 -20.10 3.58 13.71
N ARG A 68 -19.53 2.42 14.02
CA ARG A 68 -20.25 1.34 14.74
C ARG A 68 -20.44 1.64 16.23
N HIS A 69 -19.46 2.28 16.86
CA HIS A 69 -19.45 2.44 18.33
C HIS A 69 -19.70 3.88 18.81
N PHE A 70 -19.50 4.88 17.95
CA PHE A 70 -19.63 6.30 18.28
C PHE A 70 -20.50 7.06 17.25
N VAL A 71 -21.54 6.40 16.74
CA VAL A 71 -22.42 6.89 15.65
C VAL A 71 -22.70 8.39 15.76
N GLU A 72 -23.23 8.84 16.90
CA GLU A 72 -23.66 10.21 17.12
C GLU A 72 -22.49 11.20 17.11
N THR A 73 -21.37 10.83 17.74
CA THR A 73 -20.20 11.69 17.94
C THR A 73 -19.40 11.93 16.66
N VAL A 74 -19.45 11.02 15.69
CA VAL A 74 -18.68 11.14 14.42
C VAL A 74 -19.50 11.59 13.22
N THR A 75 -20.74 12.04 13.46
CA THR A 75 -21.54 12.64 12.39
C THR A 75 -21.07 14.06 12.05
N PRO A 76 -21.21 14.48 10.78
CA PRO A 76 -20.99 15.88 10.39
C PRO A 76 -21.78 16.87 11.24
N HIS A 77 -23.06 16.58 11.48
CA HIS A 77 -23.96 17.46 12.23
C HIS A 77 -23.51 17.67 13.68
N PHE A 78 -23.13 16.60 14.38
CA PHE A 78 -22.63 16.70 15.76
C PHE A 78 -21.32 17.49 15.82
N THR A 79 -20.42 17.24 14.86
CA THR A 79 -19.14 17.95 14.81
C THR A 79 -19.35 19.46 14.57
N ALA A 80 -20.28 19.83 13.70
CA ALA A 80 -20.64 21.23 13.45
C ALA A 80 -21.27 21.90 14.68
N HIS A 81 -22.07 21.15 15.45
CA HIS A 81 -22.66 21.63 16.71
C HIS A 81 -21.57 21.97 17.74
N LEU A 82 -20.55 21.10 17.90
CA LEU A 82 -19.42 21.41 18.78
C LEU A 82 -18.69 22.70 18.41
N GLU A 83 -18.56 22.98 17.11
CA GLU A 83 -17.96 24.22 16.68
C GLU A 83 -18.84 25.45 16.99
N GLN A 84 -20.17 25.30 16.97
CA GLN A 84 -21.11 26.35 17.38
C GLN A 84 -21.04 26.61 18.89
N ASP A 85 -20.91 25.57 19.70
CA ASP A 85 -20.72 25.71 21.15
C ASP A 85 -19.45 26.51 21.47
N LEU A 86 -18.37 26.30 20.70
CA LEU A 86 -17.13 27.08 20.84
C LEU A 86 -17.32 28.56 20.48
N ASP A 87 -18.10 28.86 19.43
CA ASP A 87 -18.44 30.25 19.06
C ASP A 87 -19.30 30.90 20.16
N GLN A 88 -20.29 30.19 20.73
CA GLN A 88 -21.12 30.70 21.84
C GLN A 88 -20.29 31.01 23.09
N ILE A 89 -19.22 30.23 23.36
CA ILE A 89 -18.26 30.55 24.42
C ILE A 89 -17.52 31.86 24.12
N GLU A 90 -17.09 32.08 22.88
CA GLU A 90 -16.43 33.32 22.47
C GLU A 90 -17.35 34.54 22.62
N GLU A 91 -18.64 34.38 22.29
CA GLU A 91 -19.68 35.41 22.40
C GLU A 91 -20.18 35.63 23.84
N GLY A 92 -19.83 34.72 24.76
CA GLY A 92 -20.24 34.77 26.17
C GLY A 92 -21.68 34.29 26.42
N GLU A 93 -22.27 33.58 25.47
CA GLU A 93 -23.62 33.00 25.54
C GLU A 93 -23.64 31.63 26.23
N MET A 94 -22.50 30.92 26.23
CA MET A 94 -22.32 29.62 26.86
C MET A 94 -21.05 29.61 27.71
N THR A 95 -21.05 28.90 28.84
CA THR A 95 -19.83 28.71 29.61
C THR A 95 -19.02 27.51 29.11
N ARG A 96 -17.69 27.59 29.25
CA ARG A 96 -16.78 26.47 28.95
C ARG A 96 -17.18 25.17 29.66
N LEU A 97 -17.68 25.26 30.90
CA LEU A 97 -18.04 24.08 31.68
C LEU A 97 -19.29 23.41 31.10
N GLU A 98 -20.30 24.19 30.72
CA GLU A 98 -21.52 23.66 30.08
C GLU A 98 -21.18 22.89 28.80
N ALA A 99 -20.39 23.48 27.89
CA ALA A 99 -20.01 22.82 26.64
C ALA A 99 -19.23 21.51 26.87
N LEU A 100 -18.27 21.54 27.81
CA LEU A 100 -17.49 20.36 28.14
C LEU A 100 -18.36 19.26 28.77
N THR A 101 -19.31 19.62 29.64
CA THR A 101 -20.22 18.69 30.28
C THR A 101 -21.15 18.04 29.24
N GLU A 102 -21.75 18.84 28.35
CA GLU A 102 -22.65 18.38 27.30
C GLU A 102 -21.99 17.36 26.36
N PHE A 103 -20.73 17.60 25.97
CA PHE A 103 -19.97 16.64 25.16
C PHE A 103 -19.51 15.42 25.97
N TYR A 104 -18.89 15.65 27.13
CA TYR A 104 -18.06 14.64 27.79
C TYR A 104 -18.87 13.58 28.51
N GLU A 105 -19.98 13.92 29.16
CA GLU A 105 -20.81 12.95 29.89
C GLU A 105 -21.31 11.80 28.99
N PRO A 106 -22.00 12.05 27.86
CA PRO A 106 -22.46 10.98 26.99
C PRO A 106 -21.30 10.27 26.27
N PHE A 107 -20.21 10.97 25.97
CA PHE A 107 -19.02 10.35 25.40
C PHE A 107 -18.36 9.36 26.38
N ALA A 108 -18.19 9.76 27.64
CA ALA A 108 -17.54 8.96 28.67
C ALA A 108 -18.31 7.68 28.99
N GLU A 109 -19.64 7.74 29.08
CA GLU A 109 -20.48 6.55 29.30
C GLU A 109 -20.33 5.53 28.16
N ARG A 110 -20.35 6.01 26.90
CA ARG A 110 -20.14 5.16 25.72
C ARG A 110 -18.76 4.57 25.68
N LEU A 111 -17.73 5.38 25.96
CA LEU A 111 -16.35 4.91 26.00
C LEU A 111 -16.17 3.82 27.06
N GLN A 112 -16.69 4.02 28.27
CA GLN A 112 -16.62 3.04 29.34
C GLN A 112 -17.32 1.73 28.96
N THR A 113 -18.50 1.81 28.33
CA THR A 113 -19.24 0.63 27.86
C THR A 113 -18.44 -0.13 26.80
N LEU A 114 -17.84 0.59 25.85
CA LEU A 114 -17.04 -0.01 24.79
C LEU A 114 -15.75 -0.66 25.34
N ASP A 115 -15.07 0.02 26.27
CA ASP A 115 -13.87 -0.51 26.91
C ASP A 115 -14.18 -1.84 27.62
N GLN A 116 -15.29 -1.91 28.36
CA GLN A 116 -15.73 -3.16 29.00
C GLN A 116 -16.01 -4.26 27.96
N GLN A 117 -16.70 -3.94 26.86
CA GLN A 117 -16.99 -4.90 25.79
C GLN A 117 -15.73 -5.46 25.14
N ILE A 118 -14.70 -4.63 24.97
CA ILE A 118 -13.39 -5.02 24.44
C ILE A 118 -12.65 -5.92 25.44
N GLU A 119 -12.63 -5.55 26.73
CA GLU A 119 -12.00 -6.35 27.79
C GLU A 119 -12.64 -7.74 27.95
N GLU A 120 -13.96 -7.82 27.80
CA GLU A 120 -14.73 -9.08 27.84
C GLU A 120 -14.62 -9.89 26.54
N GLY A 121 -13.99 -9.35 25.49
CA GLY A 121 -13.81 -10.02 24.20
C GLY A 121 -15.07 -10.07 23.32
N SER A 122 -16.11 -9.33 23.68
CA SER A 122 -17.38 -9.24 22.93
C SER A 122 -17.30 -8.31 21.71
N THR A 123 -16.34 -7.38 21.71
CA THR A 123 -16.07 -6.46 20.61
C THR A 123 -14.62 -6.58 20.17
N SER A 124 -14.40 -6.84 18.88
CA SER A 124 -13.08 -6.93 18.28
C SER A 124 -12.64 -5.60 17.69
N VAL A 125 -11.49 -5.08 18.13
CA VAL A 125 -10.96 -3.80 17.64
C VAL A 125 -10.16 -4.02 16.36
N PHE A 126 -10.50 -3.27 15.31
CA PHE A 126 -9.83 -3.33 14.00
C PHE A 126 -9.76 -4.75 13.42
N GLN A 127 -10.84 -5.51 13.56
CA GLN A 127 -11.02 -6.81 12.90
C GLN A 127 -12.24 -6.71 12.00
N VAL A 128 -12.01 -6.92 10.70
CA VAL A 128 -13.05 -6.74 9.69
C VAL A 128 -13.16 -8.04 8.89
N PRO A 129 -14.36 -8.60 8.69
CA PRO A 129 -14.54 -9.77 7.85
C PRO A 129 -13.99 -9.56 6.43
N THR A 130 -13.50 -10.63 5.81
CA THR A 130 -13.06 -10.61 4.41
C THR A 130 -13.66 -11.76 3.61
N ASP A 131 -13.54 -11.68 2.30
CA ASP A 131 -13.89 -12.75 1.36
C ASP A 131 -12.85 -13.90 1.31
N ALA A 132 -11.75 -13.79 2.07
CA ALA A 132 -10.70 -14.80 2.11
C ALA A 132 -11.03 -15.98 3.05
N THR A 133 -10.68 -17.18 2.61
CA THR A 133 -10.79 -18.43 3.39
C THR A 133 -9.42 -18.93 3.81
N CYS A 134 -9.31 -19.40 5.06
CA CYS A 134 -8.07 -19.94 5.61
C CYS A 134 -7.69 -21.26 4.92
N GLU A 135 -6.50 -21.34 4.33
CA GLU A 135 -5.98 -22.54 3.67
C GLU A 135 -5.74 -23.73 4.61
N VAL A 136 -5.59 -23.48 5.92
CA VAL A 136 -5.27 -24.52 6.91
C VAL A 136 -6.52 -25.22 7.46
N CYS A 137 -7.59 -24.46 7.73
CA CYS A 137 -8.79 -24.99 8.40
C CYS A 137 -10.10 -24.70 7.68
N GLY A 138 -10.08 -23.92 6.59
CA GLY A 138 -11.26 -23.53 5.81
C GLY A 138 -12.15 -22.47 6.46
N ALA A 139 -11.84 -22.00 7.68
CA ALA A 139 -12.60 -20.94 8.32
C ALA A 139 -12.37 -19.56 7.64
N PRO A 140 -13.32 -18.60 7.78
CA PRO A 140 -13.12 -17.24 7.26
C PRO A 140 -11.86 -16.58 7.81
N MET A 141 -11.28 -15.67 7.03
CA MET A 141 -10.21 -14.79 7.49
C MET A 141 -10.71 -13.36 7.69
N GLU A 142 -10.08 -12.67 8.62
CA GLU A 142 -10.39 -11.29 8.99
C GLU A 142 -9.18 -10.40 8.72
N LEU A 143 -9.43 -9.20 8.20
CA LEU A 143 -8.44 -8.15 8.06
C LEU A 143 -8.14 -7.57 9.45
N ARG A 144 -6.87 -7.60 9.84
CA ARG A 144 -6.38 -7.09 11.12
C ARG A 144 -5.23 -6.12 10.90
N TYR A 145 -5.05 -5.22 11.87
CA TYR A 145 -3.94 -4.25 11.88
C TYR A 145 -3.07 -4.42 13.11
N TRP A 146 -1.76 -4.52 12.92
CA TRP A 146 -0.79 -4.60 14.01
C TRP A 146 0.52 -3.89 13.66
N LYS A 147 0.97 -2.99 14.55
CA LYS A 147 2.27 -2.27 14.47
C LYS A 147 2.61 -1.74 13.07
N GLY A 148 1.65 -1.13 12.38
CA GLY A 148 1.87 -0.53 11.06
C GLY A 148 1.70 -1.47 9.87
N SER A 149 1.30 -2.72 10.09
CA SER A 149 1.07 -3.71 9.01
C SER A 149 -0.34 -4.29 9.07
N HIS A 150 -0.92 -4.49 7.89
CA HIS A 150 -2.20 -5.18 7.73
C HIS A 150 -1.92 -6.66 7.43
N PHE A 151 -2.75 -7.54 7.96
CA PHE A 151 -2.65 -8.97 7.71
C PHE A 151 -4.03 -9.61 7.81
N LEU A 152 -4.20 -10.74 7.14
CA LEU A 152 -5.33 -11.62 7.33
C LEU A 152 -5.04 -12.57 8.49
N GLY A 153 -5.93 -12.63 9.48
CA GLY A 153 -5.89 -13.60 10.56
C GLY A 153 -7.07 -14.56 10.48
N CYS A 154 -6.87 -15.84 10.78
CA CYS A 154 -7.98 -16.78 10.85
C CYS A 154 -8.98 -16.39 11.97
N SER A 155 -10.28 -16.45 11.68
CA SER A 155 -11.33 -16.10 12.63
C SER A 155 -11.43 -17.06 13.82
N THR A 156 -10.92 -18.30 13.68
CA THR A 156 -10.88 -19.31 14.75
C THR A 156 -9.60 -19.23 15.58
N TYR A 157 -9.00 -18.05 15.72
CA TYR A 157 -7.93 -17.84 16.69
C TYR A 157 -8.49 -17.90 18.12
N PRO A 158 -7.84 -18.60 19.08
CA PRO A 158 -6.47 -19.12 19.04
C PRO A 158 -6.28 -20.54 18.51
N GLU A 159 -7.35 -21.26 18.16
CA GLU A 159 -7.31 -22.65 17.67
C GLU A 159 -6.56 -22.76 16.33
N CYS A 160 -6.77 -21.81 15.43
CA CYS A 160 -5.99 -21.65 14.21
C CYS A 160 -5.18 -20.35 14.25
N LYS A 161 -3.85 -20.47 14.17
CA LYS A 161 -2.92 -19.33 14.20
C LYS A 161 -2.44 -18.91 12.82
N ASN A 162 -3.09 -19.38 11.75
CA ASN A 162 -2.69 -19.04 10.39
C ASN A 162 -2.90 -17.54 10.14
N THR A 163 -1.91 -16.93 9.50
CA THR A 163 -1.93 -15.51 9.15
C THR A 163 -1.26 -15.27 7.81
N VAL A 164 -1.80 -14.35 7.01
CA VAL A 164 -1.22 -13.93 5.72
C VAL A 164 -0.94 -12.44 5.77
N ASN A 165 0.31 -12.02 5.60
CA ASN A 165 0.65 -10.60 5.58
C ASN A 165 0.17 -9.95 4.27
N LEU A 166 -0.39 -8.76 4.35
CA LEU A 166 -0.81 -8.02 3.17
C LEU A 166 0.28 -7.04 2.71
N PRO A 167 0.53 -6.91 1.40
CA PRO A 167 1.40 -5.88 0.86
C PRO A 167 0.93 -4.47 1.26
N PRO A 168 1.87 -3.53 1.47
CA PRO A 168 1.51 -2.13 1.66
C PRO A 168 0.83 -1.58 0.40
N ASN A 169 -0.28 -0.85 0.58
CA ASN A 169 -1.08 -0.25 -0.49
C ASN A 169 -1.79 -1.24 -1.44
N LEU A 170 -2.08 -2.46 -0.96
CA LEU A 170 -2.95 -3.39 -1.69
C LEU A 170 -4.29 -2.70 -2.04
N PRO A 171 -4.70 -2.66 -3.33
CA PRO A 171 -5.88 -1.92 -3.78
C PRO A 171 -7.16 -2.71 -3.50
N VAL A 172 -7.45 -2.95 -2.23
CA VAL A 172 -8.64 -3.69 -1.81
C VAL A 172 -9.89 -2.81 -1.86
N VAL A 173 -11.04 -3.45 -2.02
CA VAL A 173 -12.36 -2.79 -1.95
C VAL A 173 -12.89 -2.95 -0.54
N TYR A 174 -13.15 -1.83 0.14
CA TYR A 174 -13.69 -1.81 1.49
C TYR A 174 -15.20 -1.55 1.42
N GLY A 175 -16.01 -2.56 1.69
CA GLY A 175 -17.46 -2.46 1.83
C GLY A 175 -17.88 -2.10 3.26
N ASP A 176 -19.18 -1.95 3.50
CA ASP A 176 -19.70 -1.56 4.81
C ASP A 176 -19.42 -2.61 5.91
N ASP A 177 -19.38 -3.90 5.56
CA ASP A 177 -19.17 -5.01 6.52
C ASP A 177 -18.16 -6.07 6.07
N LEU A 178 -17.57 -5.91 4.88
CA LEU A 178 -16.69 -6.88 4.27
C LEU A 178 -15.59 -6.17 3.49
N VAL A 179 -14.35 -6.62 3.64
CA VAL A 179 -13.25 -6.21 2.75
C VAL A 179 -13.03 -7.29 1.70
N GLU A 180 -13.14 -6.91 0.43
CA GLU A 180 -12.82 -7.76 -0.70
C GLU A 180 -11.30 -7.69 -0.95
N VAL A 181 -10.61 -8.75 -0.57
CA VAL A 181 -9.15 -8.85 -0.64
C VAL A 181 -8.69 -9.86 -1.69
N MET A 182 -9.54 -10.81 -2.08
CA MET A 182 -9.14 -11.91 -2.96
C MET A 182 -8.72 -11.44 -4.35
N GLU A 183 -9.54 -10.62 -5.02
CA GLU A 183 -9.20 -10.09 -6.36
C GLU A 183 -7.89 -9.29 -6.34
N ALA A 184 -7.69 -8.48 -5.30
CA ALA A 184 -6.47 -7.70 -5.16
C ALA A 184 -5.25 -8.60 -4.92
N LEU A 185 -5.37 -9.66 -4.10
CA LEU A 185 -4.31 -10.63 -3.86
C LEU A 185 -3.97 -11.43 -5.12
N GLU A 186 -4.97 -11.87 -5.88
CA GLU A 186 -4.79 -12.53 -7.16
C GLU A 186 -4.05 -11.63 -8.15
N SER A 187 -4.46 -10.36 -8.28
CA SER A 187 -3.76 -9.40 -9.15
C SER A 187 -2.30 -9.21 -8.76
N VAL A 188 -1.98 -9.22 -7.46
CA VAL A 188 -0.60 -9.10 -7.00
C VAL A 188 0.18 -10.37 -7.27
N ALA A 189 -0.46 -11.54 -7.11
CA ALA A 189 0.16 -12.83 -7.41
C ALA A 189 0.45 -13.01 -8.91
N GLU A 190 -0.45 -12.56 -9.78
CA GLU A 190 -0.27 -12.57 -11.24
C GLU A 190 0.83 -11.60 -11.70
N ASN A 191 0.97 -10.47 -11.01
CA ASN A 191 2.02 -9.48 -11.26
C ASN A 191 3.30 -9.73 -10.43
N ALA A 192 3.34 -10.78 -9.61
CA ALA A 192 4.51 -11.11 -8.82
C ALA A 192 5.62 -11.58 -9.76
N GLU A 193 6.82 -11.00 -9.62
CA GLU A 193 8.01 -11.58 -10.25
C GLU A 193 8.12 -13.04 -9.75
N PRO A 194 8.29 -14.03 -10.64
CA PRO A 194 8.09 -15.44 -10.32
C PRO A 194 8.91 -15.87 -9.11
N ASP A 195 8.30 -16.65 -8.21
CA ASP A 195 8.98 -17.26 -7.08
C ASP A 195 10.15 -18.11 -7.58
N ILE A 196 11.36 -17.62 -7.28
CA ILE A 196 12.58 -18.32 -7.66
C ILE A 196 12.86 -19.34 -6.55
N PRO A 197 12.76 -20.66 -6.82
CA PRO A 197 13.14 -21.66 -5.83
C PRO A 197 14.65 -21.58 -5.58
N CYS A 198 15.05 -21.75 -4.31
CA CYS A 198 16.44 -21.70 -3.92
C CYS A 198 17.23 -22.78 -4.69
N PRO A 199 18.30 -22.42 -5.42
CA PRO A 199 19.07 -23.38 -6.22
C PRO A 199 19.82 -24.41 -5.38
N GLU A 200 19.88 -24.22 -4.06
CA GLU A 200 20.59 -25.09 -3.13
C GLU A 200 19.67 -26.07 -2.39
N CYS A 201 18.48 -25.63 -1.98
CA CYS A 201 17.59 -26.44 -1.14
C CYS A 201 16.13 -26.50 -1.63
N GLY A 202 15.81 -25.82 -2.74
CA GLY A 202 14.48 -25.82 -3.34
C GLY A 202 13.40 -25.04 -2.59
N HIS A 203 13.70 -24.47 -1.41
CA HIS A 203 12.75 -23.62 -0.67
C HIS A 203 12.58 -22.25 -1.34
N ASP A 204 11.50 -21.56 -1.02
CA ASP A 204 11.21 -20.24 -1.54
C ASP A 204 12.32 -19.23 -1.21
N MET A 205 12.45 -18.23 -2.08
CA MET A 205 13.35 -17.11 -1.85
C MET A 205 12.57 -15.80 -1.76
N GLU A 206 12.84 -15.02 -0.72
CA GLU A 206 12.25 -13.70 -0.49
C GLU A 206 13.17 -12.59 -1.04
N MET A 207 12.59 -11.52 -1.61
CA MET A 207 13.37 -10.36 -2.05
C MET A 207 13.70 -9.42 -0.87
N ARG A 208 14.98 -9.05 -0.74
CA ARG A 208 15.48 -8.08 0.24
C ARG A 208 16.27 -6.97 -0.43
N THR A 209 16.43 -5.83 0.27
CA THR A 209 17.28 -4.71 -0.16
C THR A 209 18.48 -4.58 0.78
N GLY A 210 19.69 -4.44 0.23
CA GLY A 210 20.93 -4.27 1.00
C GLY A 210 21.90 -3.24 0.38
N ARG A 211 23.12 -3.18 0.91
CA ARG A 211 24.16 -2.23 0.49
C ARG A 211 24.49 -2.28 -1.02
N TYR A 212 24.33 -3.45 -1.64
CA TYR A 212 24.71 -3.72 -3.03
C TYR A 212 23.51 -3.80 -3.98
N GLY A 213 22.31 -3.43 -3.52
CA GLY A 213 21.07 -3.48 -4.29
C GLY A 213 20.10 -4.53 -3.75
N ARG A 214 19.10 -4.86 -4.56
CA ARG A 214 18.13 -5.93 -4.27
C ARG A 214 18.76 -7.30 -4.50
N TYR A 215 18.33 -8.28 -3.72
CA TYR A 215 18.77 -9.67 -3.82
C TYR A 215 17.69 -10.60 -3.25
N TYR A 216 17.67 -11.85 -3.71
CA TYR A 216 16.85 -12.90 -3.14
C TYR A 216 17.60 -13.56 -1.99
N LYS A 217 16.89 -13.90 -0.90
CA LYS A 217 17.40 -14.67 0.23
C LYS A 217 16.50 -15.87 0.47
N CYS A 218 17.09 -17.05 0.61
CA CYS A 218 16.35 -18.26 0.95
C CYS A 218 15.64 -18.09 2.31
N THR A 219 14.35 -18.46 2.35
CA THR A 219 13.51 -18.39 3.55
C THR A 219 13.91 -19.42 4.59
N ASN A 220 14.55 -20.54 4.19
CA ASN A 220 15.07 -21.56 5.10
C ASN A 220 16.22 -20.98 5.96
N PRO A 221 16.05 -20.85 7.29
CA PRO A 221 17.07 -20.31 8.19
C PRO A 221 18.39 -21.10 8.19
N GLU A 222 18.36 -22.39 7.85
CA GLU A 222 19.53 -23.26 7.81
C GLU A 222 20.33 -23.15 6.50
N CYS A 223 19.70 -22.69 5.40
CA CYS A 223 20.36 -22.59 4.10
C CYS A 223 21.13 -21.28 3.95
N GLY A 224 20.51 -20.15 4.30
CA GLY A 224 21.16 -18.82 4.24
C GLY A 224 21.58 -18.33 2.85
N LYS A 225 21.29 -19.10 1.77
CA LYS A 225 21.67 -18.78 0.39
C LYS A 225 21.03 -17.48 -0.08
N THR A 226 21.81 -16.69 -0.82
CA THR A 226 21.34 -15.46 -1.47
C THR A 226 21.66 -15.50 -2.95
N GLU A 227 20.75 -15.01 -3.79
CA GLU A 227 20.92 -14.90 -5.23
C GLU A 227 20.69 -13.46 -5.69
N PRO A 228 21.43 -12.97 -6.70
CA PRO A 228 21.19 -11.64 -7.26
C PRO A 228 19.87 -11.62 -8.05
N VAL A 229 19.25 -10.44 -8.18
CA VAL A 229 18.04 -10.31 -9.01
C VAL A 229 18.42 -10.44 -10.49
N SER A 230 17.96 -11.54 -11.10
CA SER A 230 18.18 -11.83 -12.52
C SER A 230 17.22 -11.03 -13.39
N THR A 231 17.70 -10.54 -14.54
CA THR A 231 16.84 -9.94 -15.57
C THR A 231 16.30 -10.97 -16.55
N GLY A 232 16.78 -12.22 -16.50
CA GLY A 232 16.50 -13.26 -17.50
C GLY A 232 17.21 -13.04 -18.85
N VAL A 233 17.80 -11.86 -19.09
CA VAL A 233 18.46 -11.53 -20.36
C VAL A 233 19.85 -12.18 -20.41
N PRO A 234 20.15 -13.01 -21.43
CA PRO A 234 21.47 -13.60 -21.61
C PRO A 234 22.52 -12.53 -21.88
N CYS A 235 23.72 -12.73 -21.35
CA CYS A 235 24.83 -11.80 -21.52
C CYS A 235 25.33 -11.84 -22.98
N PRO A 236 25.20 -10.75 -23.75
CA PRO A 236 25.58 -10.74 -25.16
C PRO A 236 27.10 -10.85 -25.37
N SER A 237 27.90 -10.56 -24.34
CA SER A 237 29.36 -10.61 -24.43
C SER A 237 29.94 -12.01 -24.27
N CYS A 238 29.34 -12.88 -23.45
CA CYS A 238 29.87 -14.21 -23.18
C CYS A 238 28.93 -15.36 -23.56
N GLY A 239 27.66 -15.09 -23.85
CA GLY A 239 26.67 -16.09 -24.25
C GLY A 239 26.24 -17.08 -23.15
N GLU A 240 27.03 -17.23 -22.10
CA GLU A 240 26.81 -18.22 -21.03
C GLU A 240 26.24 -17.61 -19.74
N GLY A 241 26.52 -16.33 -19.48
CA GLY A 241 26.03 -15.63 -18.29
C GLY A 241 24.65 -15.00 -18.49
N VAL A 242 24.03 -14.54 -17.41
CA VAL A 242 22.82 -13.70 -17.44
C VAL A 242 23.10 -12.35 -16.80
N LEU A 243 22.37 -11.32 -17.23
CA LEU A 243 22.48 -9.99 -16.64
C LEU A 243 21.70 -9.92 -15.34
N VAL A 244 22.36 -9.43 -14.30
CA VAL A 244 21.79 -9.28 -12.94
C VAL A 244 21.88 -7.83 -12.47
N GLU A 245 20.94 -7.44 -11.63
CA GLU A 245 20.88 -6.11 -11.01
C GLU A 245 22.02 -5.92 -10.00
N LYS A 246 22.68 -4.76 -10.04
CA LYS A 246 23.67 -4.33 -9.04
C LYS A 246 23.53 -2.86 -8.73
N TYR A 247 23.87 -2.46 -7.51
CA TYR A 247 23.90 -1.06 -7.11
C TYR A 247 25.32 -0.52 -7.01
N SER A 248 25.60 0.60 -7.66
CA SER A 248 26.88 1.29 -7.55
C SER A 248 26.81 2.38 -6.48
N GLY A 249 27.35 2.11 -5.29
CA GLY A 249 27.43 3.12 -4.22
C GLY A 249 28.17 4.40 -4.64
N LYS A 250 29.20 4.29 -5.49
CA LYS A 250 29.98 5.43 -5.99
C LYS A 250 29.17 6.33 -6.95
N ARG A 251 28.32 5.73 -7.80
CA ARG A 251 27.50 6.46 -8.78
C ARG A 251 26.05 6.67 -8.35
N ARG A 252 25.67 6.16 -7.16
CA ARG A 252 24.33 6.19 -6.57
C ARG A 252 23.23 5.77 -7.56
N ARG A 253 23.49 4.71 -8.33
CA ARG A 253 22.54 4.21 -9.33
C ARG A 253 22.65 2.70 -9.48
N THR A 254 21.53 2.10 -9.88
CA THR A 254 21.46 0.71 -10.32
C THR A 254 22.09 0.58 -11.72
N PHE A 255 22.68 -0.58 -11.97
CA PHE A 255 23.21 -1.00 -13.26
C PHE A 255 23.09 -2.51 -13.38
N TYR A 256 23.21 -3.03 -14.59
CA TYR A 256 23.04 -4.46 -14.87
C TYR A 256 24.35 -5.02 -15.39
N SER A 257 24.80 -6.14 -14.84
CA SER A 257 26.09 -6.74 -15.22
C SER A 257 26.01 -8.25 -15.29
N CYS A 258 26.92 -8.87 -16.02
CA CYS A 258 27.02 -10.32 -16.08
C CYS A 258 27.21 -10.93 -14.67
N ASN A 259 26.45 -11.97 -14.36
CA ASN A 259 26.57 -12.72 -13.10
C ASN A 259 27.94 -13.42 -12.95
N ARG A 260 28.60 -13.76 -14.07
CA ARG A 260 29.96 -14.34 -14.12
C ARG A 260 31.11 -13.35 -13.89
N TYR A 261 30.86 -12.21 -13.24
CA TYR A 261 31.95 -11.33 -12.82
C TYR A 261 32.83 -12.07 -11.79
N PRO A 262 34.18 -12.03 -11.88
CA PRO A 262 35.01 -11.13 -12.68
C PRO A 262 35.36 -11.60 -14.10
N ASP A 263 35.01 -12.84 -14.46
CA ASP A 263 35.37 -13.48 -15.74
C ASP A 263 34.70 -12.78 -16.94
N CYS A 264 33.49 -12.28 -16.76
CA CYS A 264 32.83 -11.40 -17.72
C CYS A 264 32.49 -10.05 -17.08
N ARG A 265 32.98 -8.97 -17.70
CA ARG A 265 32.82 -7.59 -17.20
C ARG A 265 31.76 -6.78 -17.93
N TYR A 266 30.94 -7.42 -18.77
CA TYR A 266 29.86 -6.74 -19.48
C TYR A 266 28.90 -6.09 -18.48
N ALA A 267 28.59 -4.81 -18.72
CA ALA A 267 27.68 -4.03 -17.89
C ALA A 267 26.99 -2.95 -18.71
N VAL A 268 25.72 -2.70 -18.40
CA VAL A 268 24.88 -1.65 -18.97
C VAL A 268 24.22 -0.85 -17.85
N SER A 269 23.88 0.40 -18.11
CA SER A 269 23.26 1.27 -17.09
C SER A 269 21.76 1.09 -17.01
N ASP A 270 21.11 0.89 -18.16
CA ASP A 270 19.66 0.80 -18.29
C ASP A 270 19.19 -0.66 -18.16
N LYS A 271 17.93 -0.88 -17.72
CA LYS A 271 17.37 -2.22 -17.52
C LYS A 271 17.26 -2.95 -18.87
N PRO A 272 17.94 -4.10 -19.05
CA PRO A 272 17.86 -4.85 -20.29
C PRO A 272 16.51 -5.56 -20.38
N ILE A 273 15.89 -5.51 -21.56
CA ILE A 273 14.64 -6.23 -21.87
C ILE A 273 14.93 -7.53 -22.62
N LYS A 274 15.80 -7.46 -23.64
CA LYS A 274 16.25 -8.61 -24.42
C LYS A 274 17.60 -8.34 -25.09
N ALA A 275 18.25 -9.39 -25.60
CA ALA A 275 19.44 -9.24 -26.43
C ALA A 275 19.08 -8.50 -27.74
N CYS A 276 19.98 -7.64 -28.21
CA CYS A 276 19.75 -6.91 -29.46
C CYS A 276 19.85 -7.87 -30.66
N PRO A 277 18.78 -8.04 -31.46
CA PRO A 277 18.79 -8.98 -32.59
C PRO A 277 19.69 -8.51 -33.74
N ALA A 278 19.94 -7.20 -33.87
CA ALA A 278 20.71 -6.65 -34.98
C ALA A 278 22.23 -6.82 -34.82
N CYS A 279 22.77 -6.54 -33.63
CA CYS A 279 24.22 -6.57 -33.42
C CYS A 279 24.71 -7.76 -32.59
N GLY A 280 23.81 -8.45 -31.87
CA GLY A 280 24.13 -9.57 -30.98
C GLY A 280 25.04 -9.23 -29.78
N SER A 281 25.64 -8.04 -29.77
CA SER A 281 26.69 -7.61 -28.83
C SER A 281 26.18 -6.64 -27.76
N GLY A 282 24.94 -6.16 -27.92
CA GLY A 282 24.25 -5.28 -27.00
C GLY A 282 22.92 -5.85 -26.53
N VAL A 283 22.22 -5.09 -25.69
CA VAL A 283 20.85 -5.38 -25.25
C VAL A 283 19.94 -4.22 -25.63
N LEU A 284 18.65 -4.48 -25.74
CA LEU A 284 17.64 -3.43 -25.86
C LEU A 284 17.20 -3.00 -24.46
N ALA A 285 17.11 -1.69 -24.25
CA ALA A 285 16.59 -1.08 -23.04
C ALA A 285 15.58 0.01 -23.42
N GLU A 286 14.63 0.27 -22.53
CA GLU A 286 13.60 1.27 -22.75
C GLU A 286 14.17 2.69 -22.73
N LYS A 287 13.82 3.48 -23.75
CA LYS A 287 14.13 4.91 -23.85
C LYS A 287 12.92 5.66 -24.40
N GLU A 288 12.38 6.56 -23.59
CA GLU A 288 11.23 7.40 -23.91
C GLU A 288 9.99 6.60 -24.32
N SER A 289 9.87 6.22 -25.59
CA SER A 289 8.73 5.48 -26.15
C SER A 289 9.14 4.35 -27.10
N GLU A 290 10.42 3.97 -27.08
CA GLU A 290 10.97 2.88 -27.89
C GLU A 290 12.00 2.06 -27.09
N LEU A 291 12.24 0.83 -27.53
CA LEU A 291 13.38 0.02 -27.09
C LEU A 291 14.58 0.36 -27.97
N ARG A 292 15.71 0.74 -27.36
CA ARG A 292 16.93 1.11 -28.10
C ARG A 292 18.12 0.27 -27.67
N CYS A 293 18.97 -0.09 -28.63
CA CYS A 293 20.21 -0.79 -28.34
C CYS A 293 21.16 0.04 -27.47
N THR A 294 21.76 -0.60 -26.46
CA THR A 294 22.73 0.02 -25.54
C THR A 294 24.12 0.21 -26.17
N THR A 295 24.42 -0.46 -27.29
CA THR A 295 25.71 -0.37 -27.97
C THR A 295 25.76 0.86 -28.86
N ARG A 296 26.73 1.74 -28.64
CA ARG A 296 26.85 3.04 -29.36
C ARG A 296 26.96 2.93 -30.88
N GLU A 297 27.49 1.81 -31.38
CA GLU A 297 27.69 1.55 -32.81
C GLU A 297 26.45 0.89 -33.45
N CYS A 298 25.36 0.68 -32.69
CA CYS A 298 24.14 0.04 -33.15
C CYS A 298 22.94 0.97 -32.94
N ASP A 299 22.35 1.44 -34.04
CA ASP A 299 21.17 2.31 -34.03
C ASP A 299 19.84 1.53 -34.10
N HIS A 300 19.85 0.24 -33.74
CA HIS A 300 18.63 -0.58 -33.75
C HIS A 300 17.64 -0.11 -32.68
N THR A 301 16.39 0.07 -33.11
CA THR A 301 15.25 0.40 -32.24
C THR A 301 14.03 -0.47 -32.55
N GLU A 302 13.16 -0.65 -31.57
CA GLU A 302 11.89 -1.38 -31.68
C GLU A 302 10.79 -0.63 -30.91
N PRO A 303 9.53 -0.65 -31.37
CA PRO A 303 8.43 -0.12 -30.57
C PRO A 303 8.22 -0.93 -29.29
N ILE A 304 7.77 -0.28 -28.22
CA ILE A 304 7.33 -0.97 -27.00
C ILE A 304 5.95 -1.58 -27.32
N GLU A 305 5.88 -2.91 -27.41
CA GLU A 305 4.58 -3.60 -27.46
C GLU A 305 3.94 -3.47 -26.07
N GLY A 306 2.81 -2.76 -26.02
CA GLY A 306 2.02 -2.53 -24.79
C GLY A 306 1.04 -3.65 -24.51
#